data_AF-A0A226X314-F1
#
_entry.id   AF-A0A226X314-F1
#
_cell.length_a   1.000
_cell.length_b   1.000
_cell.length_c   1.000
_cell.angle_alpha   90.00
_cell.angle_beta   90.00
_cell.angle_gamma   90.00
#
_symmetry.space_group_name_H-M   'P 1'
#
loop_
_entity.id
_entity.type
_entity.pdbx_description
1 polymer ?
#
loop_
_entity_poly.entity_id
_entity_poly.type
_entity_poly.pdbx_seq_one_letter_code
_entity_poly.pdbx_strand_id
1 'polypeptide(L)' 'MKRGLMVYPMGGTVDDAVGDHVLLAPPSITTASQIDEIGARLTDAIEGALIAIGAPGTR' A
#
# COMPACT_ATOMS: atom_id res chain seq x y z
N MET A 1 -1.19 -8.46 -8.06
CA MET A 1 -1.64 -9.54 -7.15
C MET A 1 -0.53 -10.41 -6.54
N LYS A 2 0.74 -10.32 -6.98
CA LYS A 2 1.84 -11.20 -6.52
C LYS A 2 2.11 -11.26 -5.01
N ARG A 3 1.66 -10.27 -4.23
CA ARG A 3 1.85 -10.17 -2.76
C ARG A 3 0.57 -10.43 -1.96
N GLY A 4 -0.48 -10.95 -2.60
CA GLY A 4 -1.69 -11.40 -1.92
C GLY A 4 -2.54 -10.32 -1.25
N LEU A 5 -2.35 -9.04 -1.61
CA LEU A 5 -3.12 -7.91 -1.07
C LEU A 5 -3.90 -7.23 -2.20
N MET A 6 -5.19 -7.02 -1.98
CA MET A 6 -6.03 -6.14 -2.80
C MET A 6 -6.12 -4.77 -2.16
N VAL A 7 -6.07 -3.72 -2.98
CA VAL A 7 -6.08 -2.33 -2.54
C VAL A 7 -6.95 -1.50 -3.48
N TYR A 8 -7.39 -0.32 -3.02
CA TYR A 8 -8.06 0.67 -3.85
C TYR A 8 -7.09 1.84 -4.10
N PRO A 9 -6.40 1.87 -5.26
CA PRO A 9 -5.51 2.97 -5.60
C PRO A 9 -6.31 4.16 -6.12
N MET A 10 -5.87 5.35 -5.76
CA MET A 10 -6.49 6.61 -6.17
C MET A 10 -5.41 7.71 -6.23
N GLY A 11 -5.57 8.65 -7.15
CA GLY A 11 -4.72 9.84 -7.26
C GLY A 11 -5.41 11.06 -6.67
N GLY A 12 -4.63 12.03 -6.22
CA GLY A 12 -5.12 13.28 -5.64
C GLY A 12 -5.62 13.09 -4.22
N THR A 13 -4.90 13.65 -3.25
CA THR A 13 -5.32 13.62 -1.83
C THR A 13 -5.62 15.00 -1.28
N VAL A 14 -4.92 16.04 -1.77
CA VAL A 14 -5.05 17.42 -1.27
C VAL A 14 -6.02 18.25 -2.13
N ASP A 15 -5.98 18.07 -3.44
CA ASP A 15 -6.64 18.91 -4.45
C ASP A 15 -7.13 18.10 -5.67
N ASP A 16 -7.37 16.81 -5.49
CA ASP A 16 -7.67 15.83 -6.56
C ASP A 16 -6.57 15.72 -7.65
N ALA A 17 -5.43 16.36 -7.45
CA ALA A 17 -4.33 16.42 -8.41
C ALA A 17 -2.99 15.91 -7.85
N VAL A 18 -2.65 16.27 -6.61
CA VAL A 18 -1.35 15.93 -6.02
C VAL A 18 -1.47 14.84 -4.96
N GLY A 19 -0.56 13.85 -5.08
CA GLY A 19 -0.40 12.75 -4.14
C GLY A 19 -1.03 11.44 -4.64
N ASP A 20 -0.34 10.34 -4.42
CA ASP A 20 -0.88 8.99 -4.61
C ASP A 20 -1.42 8.49 -3.27
N HIS A 21 -2.63 7.92 -3.26
CA HIS A 21 -3.18 7.31 -2.07
C HIS A 21 -3.69 5.88 -2.31
N VAL A 22 -3.60 5.07 -1.26
CA VAL A 22 -4.03 3.69 -1.26
C VAL A 22 -4.98 3.50 -0.09
N LEU A 23 -6.24 3.17 -0.38
CA LEU A 23 -7.23 2.85 0.63
C LEU A 23 -7.22 1.33 0.91
N LEU A 24 -7.15 1.00 2.20
CA LEU A 24 -7.35 -0.34 2.74
C LEU A 24 -8.68 -0.36 3.50
N ALA A 25 -9.54 -1.32 3.18
CA ALA A 25 -10.84 -1.50 3.82
C ALA A 25 -10.99 -2.95 4.32
N PRO A 26 -10.24 -3.36 5.36
CA PRO A 26 -10.38 -4.68 5.93
C PRO A 26 -11.77 -4.85 6.58
N PRO A 27 -12.34 -6.08 6.60
CA PRO A 27 -13.60 -6.35 7.30
C PRO A 27 -13.51 -6.01 8.80
N SER A 28 -14.65 -5.71 9.43
CA SER A 28 -14.70 -5.40 10.87
C SER A 28 -14.26 -6.55 11.79
N ILE A 29 -14.27 -7.78 11.29
CA ILE A 29 -13.82 -8.99 12.00
C ILE A 29 -12.29 -9.18 11.98
N THR A 30 -11.55 -8.25 11.37
CA THR A 30 -10.09 -8.36 11.21
C THR A 30 -9.39 -8.24 12.57
N THR A 31 -8.46 -9.15 12.81
CA THR A 31 -7.64 -9.20 14.03
C THR A 31 -6.40 -8.30 13.92
N ALA A 32 -5.79 -7.94 15.06
CA ALA A 32 -4.55 -7.15 15.07
C ALA A 32 -3.42 -7.81 14.25
N SER A 33 -3.22 -9.13 14.39
CA SER A 33 -2.19 -9.85 13.62
C SER A 33 -2.44 -9.82 12.10
N GLN A 34 -3.70 -9.76 11.67
CA GLN A 34 -4.03 -9.62 10.25
C GLN A 34 -3.78 -8.20 9.75
N ILE A 35 -3.95 -7.18 10.61
CA ILE A 35 -3.56 -5.81 10.28
C ILE A 35 -2.05 -5.72 10.07
N ASP A 36 -1.26 -6.35 10.93
CA ASP A 36 0.20 -6.41 10.78
C ASP A 36 0.59 -7.07 9.44
N GLU A 37 -0.07 -8.17 9.09
CA GLU A 37 0.16 -8.87 7.82
C GLU A 37 -0.21 -8.00 6.61
N ILE A 38 -1.33 -7.28 6.67
CA ILE A 38 -1.72 -6.32 5.63
C ILE A 38 -0.65 -5.23 5.47
N GLY A 39 -0.18 -4.67 6.58
CA GLY A 39 0.88 -3.66 6.60
C GLY A 39 2.17 -4.17 5.97
N ALA A 40 2.64 -5.35 6.37
CA ALA A 40 3.85 -5.97 5.83
C ALA A 40 3.74 -6.19 4.31
N ARG A 41 2.62 -6.74 3.84
CA ARG A 41 2.39 -6.97 2.39
C ARG A 41 2.35 -5.66 1.59
N LEU A 42 1.82 -4.59 2.18
CA LEU A 42 1.80 -3.28 1.55
C LEU A 42 3.21 -2.69 1.45
N THR A 43 4.00 -2.75 2.53
CA THR A 43 5.40 -2.32 2.55
C THR A 43 6.21 -3.04 1.46
N ASP A 44 6.15 -4.37 1.41
CA ASP A 44 6.84 -5.18 0.39
C ASP A 44 6.42 -4.78 -1.04
N ALA A 45 5.16 -4.39 -1.21
CA ALA A 45 4.63 -3.97 -2.51
C ALA A 45 5.19 -2.63 -2.95
N ILE A 46 5.22 -1.65 -2.04
CA ILE A 46 5.74 -0.31 -2.28
C ILE A 46 7.24 -0.37 -2.52
N GLU A 47 8.00 -1.06 -1.67
CA GLU A 47 9.45 -1.24 -1.85
C GLU A 47 9.78 -1.87 -3.20
N GLY A 48 9.08 -2.94 -3.58
CA GLY A 48 9.28 -3.56 -4.88
C GLY A 48 8.93 -2.65 -6.06
N ALA A 49 7.94 -1.77 -5.92
CA ALA A 49 7.59 -0.80 -6.95
C ALA A 49 8.65 0.30 -7.07
N LEU A 50 9.15 0.82 -5.94
CA LEU A 50 10.23 1.81 -5.89
C LEU A 50 11.52 1.27 -6.51
N ILE A 51 11.89 0.04 -6.18
CA ILE A 51 13.05 -0.65 -6.79
C ILE A 51 12.86 -0.79 -8.30
N ALA A 52 11.66 -1.17 -8.76
CA ALA A 52 11.39 -1.37 -10.18
C ALA A 52 11.56 -0.10 -11.03
N ILE A 53 11.35 1.08 -10.44
CA ILE A 53 11.54 2.37 -11.10
C ILE A 53 12.90 3.02 -10.78
N GLY A 54 13.76 2.36 -10.01
CA GLY A 54 15.07 2.89 -9.62
C GLY A 54 15.02 4.05 -8.63
N ALA A 55 13.94 4.18 -7.86
CA ALA A 55 13.85 5.19 -6.81
C ALA A 55 14.85 4.87 -5.68
N PRO A 56 15.50 5.88 -5.07
CA PRO A 56 16.39 5.65 -3.94
C PRO A 56 15.60 5.00 -2.80
N GLY A 57 16.07 3.84 -2.33
CA GLY A 57 15.43 3.11 -1.25
C GLY A 57 15.32 3.98 0.00
N THR A 58 14.12 4.09 0.56
CA THR A 58 13.91 4.70 1.87
C THR A 58 14.65 3.87 2.92
N ARG A 59 15.65 4.49 3.54
CA ARG A 59 16.29 3.99 4.78
C ARG A 59 15.32 4.00 5.93
#